data_AF-A0A0B1RWR1-F1
#
_entry.id   AF-A0A0B1RWR1-F1
#
_cell.length_a   1.000
_cell.length_b   1.000
_cell.length_c   1.000
_cell.angle_alpha   90.00
_cell.angle_beta   90.00
_cell.angle_gamma   90.00
#
_symmetry.space_group_name_H-M   'P 1'
#
loop_
_entity.id
_entity.type
_entity.pdbx_description
1 polymer ?
#
loop_
_entity_poly.entity_id
_entity_poly.type
_entity_poly.pdbx_seq_one_letter_code
_entity_poly.pdbx_strand_id
1 'polypeptide(L)'
;MEKKAQEYVQSCGANLGHLGSYAGNIANFGGAIKPNEAAPVVLQMWWSKGKQVGLPSDNVYNDGALYSFGNVSLLFVQLKWPQRKTDASS
;
A
#
# COMPACT_ATOMS: atom_id res chain seq x y z
N MET A 1 -5.25 -12.27 -0.71
CA MET A 1 -4.20 -11.31 -1.14
C MET A 1 -2.82 -11.73 -0.66
N GLU A 2 -2.68 -12.14 0.61
CA GLU A 2 -1.40 -12.55 1.21
C GLU A 2 -0.60 -13.59 0.40
N LYS A 3 -1.22 -14.73 0.02
CA LYS A 3 -0.55 -15.77 -0.77
C LYS A 3 0.06 -15.23 -2.08
N LYS A 4 -0.66 -14.38 -2.80
CA LYS A 4 -0.16 -13.76 -4.04
C LYS A 4 1.03 -12.82 -3.78
N ALA A 5 1.00 -12.08 -2.68
CA ALA A 5 2.13 -11.25 -2.28
C ALA A 5 3.35 -12.09 -1.91
N GLN A 6 3.16 -13.21 -1.21
CA GLN A 6 4.22 -14.17 -0.89
C GLN A 6 4.83 -14.79 -2.15
N GLU A 7 4.01 -15.23 -3.10
CA GLU A 7 4.46 -15.78 -4.40
C GLU A 7 5.30 -14.74 -5.17
N TYR A 8 4.90 -13.47 -5.14
CA TYR A 8 5.59 -12.39 -5.84
C TYR A 8 7.01 -12.16 -5.30
N VAL A 9 7.16 -12.06 -3.98
CA VAL A 9 8.44 -11.72 -3.34
C VAL A 9 9.47 -12.84 -3.38
N GLN A 10 9.09 -14.09 -3.75
CA GLN A 10 10.03 -15.20 -3.92
C GLN A 10 11.14 -14.90 -4.95
N SER A 11 10.83 -14.07 -5.93
CA SER A 11 11.77 -13.68 -6.98
C SER A 11 12.68 -12.51 -6.60
N CYS A 12 12.43 -11.85 -5.46
CA CYS A 12 13.08 -10.59 -5.05
C CYS A 12 13.12 -9.52 -6.15
N GLY A 13 12.12 -9.49 -7.05
CA GLY A 13 12.08 -8.54 -8.15
C GLY A 13 12.02 -7.09 -7.67
N ALA A 14 12.85 -6.21 -8.23
CA ALA A 14 12.96 -4.83 -7.79
C ALA A 14 11.72 -3.96 -8.11
N ASN A 15 10.95 -4.35 -9.11
CA ASN A 15 9.75 -3.65 -9.57
C ASN A 15 8.51 -4.37 -9.09
N LEU A 16 7.40 -3.63 -8.90
CA LEU A 16 6.09 -4.24 -8.70
C LEU A 16 5.51 -4.62 -10.08
N GLY A 17 5.29 -5.91 -10.30
CA GLY A 17 4.74 -6.45 -11.53
C GLY A 17 3.21 -6.44 -11.52
N HIS A 18 2.62 -7.17 -12.45
CA HIS A 18 1.17 -7.28 -12.55
C HIS A 18 0.60 -8.19 -11.45
N LEU A 19 -0.03 -7.60 -10.42
CA LEU A 19 -0.73 -8.33 -9.35
C LEU A 19 -2.21 -8.63 -9.68
N GLY A 20 -2.59 -8.56 -10.95
CA GLY A 20 -3.99 -8.68 -11.38
C GLY A 20 -4.76 -7.38 -11.13
N SER A 21 -5.95 -7.47 -10.55
CA SER A 21 -6.79 -6.32 -10.18
C SER A 21 -6.38 -5.63 -8.87
N TYR A 22 -5.29 -6.06 -8.24
CA TYR A 22 -4.82 -5.50 -6.98
C TYR A 22 -3.73 -4.46 -7.21
N ALA A 23 -3.86 -3.29 -6.58
CA ALA A 23 -2.75 -2.39 -6.37
C ALA A 23 -1.86 -2.92 -5.23
N GLY A 24 -0.57 -2.58 -5.24
CA GLY A 24 0.36 -3.02 -4.23
C GLY A 24 1.54 -2.07 -4.09
N ASN A 25 2.29 -2.21 -3.00
CA ASN A 25 3.56 -1.53 -2.83
C ASN A 25 4.68 -2.57 -2.71
N ILE A 26 5.87 -2.22 -3.17
CA ILE A 26 7.08 -3.02 -3.00
C ILE A 26 8.14 -2.18 -2.29
N ALA A 27 8.94 -2.83 -1.45
CA ALA A 27 10.11 -2.24 -0.82
C ALA A 27 11.23 -3.28 -0.83
N ASN A 28 12.41 -2.86 -1.25
CA ASN A 28 13.61 -3.67 -1.26
C ASN A 28 14.53 -3.17 -0.16
N PHE A 29 15.05 -4.08 0.65
CA PHE A 29 16.00 -3.77 1.71
C PHE A 29 17.33 -4.45 1.41
N GLY A 30 18.41 -3.71 1.57
CA GLY A 30 19.74 -4.28 1.70
C GLY A 30 19.98 -4.73 3.14
N GLY A 31 20.61 -5.88 3.33
CA GLY A 31 21.02 -6.38 4.64
C GLY A 31 20.02 -7.31 5.33
N ALA A 32 20.46 -7.91 6.44
CA ALA A 32 19.67 -8.88 7.21
C ALA A 32 18.78 -8.16 8.24
N ILE A 33 17.64 -7.63 7.79
CA ILE A 33 16.56 -7.17 8.68
C ILE A 33 15.53 -8.28 8.87
N LYS A 34 15.04 -8.47 10.10
CA LYS A 34 13.98 -9.47 10.34
C LYS A 34 12.65 -8.95 9.79
N PRO A 35 11.78 -9.81 9.22
CA PRO A 35 10.52 -9.37 8.63
C PRO A 35 9.61 -8.58 9.57
N ASN A 36 9.55 -8.96 10.85
CA ASN A 36 8.75 -8.28 11.87
C ASN A 36 9.29 -6.89 12.26
N GLU A 37 10.58 -6.65 12.06
CA GLU A 37 11.23 -5.35 12.27
C GLU A 37 11.11 -4.47 11.01
N ALA A 38 11.14 -5.09 9.82
CA ALA A 38 11.02 -4.39 8.54
C ALA A 38 9.61 -3.83 8.28
N ALA A 39 8.57 -4.61 8.57
CA ALA A 39 7.18 -4.23 8.27
C ALA A 39 6.76 -2.84 8.80
N PRO A 40 6.97 -2.48 10.08
CA PRO A 40 6.60 -1.15 10.57
C PRO A 40 7.40 -0.03 9.90
N VAL A 41 8.69 -0.25 9.64
CA VAL A 41 9.56 0.73 8.97
C VAL A 41 9.09 0.99 7.54
N VAL A 42 8.76 -0.06 6.79
CA VAL A 42 8.22 0.01 5.43
C VAL A 42 6.92 0.82 5.38
N LEU A 43 5.98 0.49 6.27
CA LEU A 43 4.68 1.16 6.32
C LEU A 43 4.86 2.65 6.62
N GLN A 44 5.73 2.99 7.56
CA GLN A 44 6.05 4.38 7.87
C GLN A 44 6.70 5.12 6.69
N MET A 45 7.60 4.45 5.96
CA MET A 45 8.24 5.02 4.77
C MET A 45 7.21 5.36 3.69
N TRP A 46 6.31 4.44 3.37
CA TRP A 46 5.25 4.68 2.39
C TRP A 46 4.28 5.78 2.83
N TRP A 47 3.90 5.78 4.12
CA TRP A 47 3.03 6.81 4.69
C TRP A 47 3.67 8.21 4.65
N SER A 48 4.98 8.30 4.92
CA SER A 48 5.68 9.59 4.98
C SER A 48 5.74 10.33 3.65
N LYS A 49 5.45 9.67 2.52
CA LYS A 49 5.40 10.30 1.20
C LYS A 49 4.38 11.43 1.12
N GLY A 50 3.21 11.28 1.75
CA GLY A 50 2.20 12.34 1.80
C GLY A 50 2.73 13.61 2.48
N LYS A 51 3.55 13.47 3.53
CA LYS A 51 4.18 14.60 4.20
C LYS A 51 5.35 15.19 3.39
N GLN A 52 6.12 14.35 2.71
CA GLN A 52 7.29 14.78 1.93
C GLN A 52 6.91 15.58 0.68
N VAL A 53 5.88 15.12 -0.04
CA VAL A 53 5.44 15.71 -1.31
C VAL A 53 4.37 16.78 -1.08
N GLY A 54 3.65 16.71 0.03
CA GLY A 54 2.44 17.50 0.27
C GLY A 54 1.22 16.79 -0.32
N LEU A 55 0.04 17.07 0.26
CA LEU A 55 -1.22 16.54 -0.22
C LEU A 55 -1.99 17.65 -0.94
N PRO A 56 -2.63 17.36 -2.09
CA PRO A 56 -3.48 18.33 -2.75
C PRO A 56 -4.70 18.62 -1.88
N SER A 57 -5.16 19.87 -1.90
CA SER A 57 -6.26 20.34 -1.04
C SER A 57 -7.60 19.66 -1.31
N ASP A 58 -7.78 19.10 -2.51
CA ASP A 58 -8.97 18.36 -2.93
C ASP A 58 -8.88 16.84 -2.67
N ASN A 59 -7.75 16.37 -2.13
CA ASN A 59 -7.44 14.95 -1.92
C ASN A 59 -7.53 14.07 -3.17
N VAL A 60 -7.43 14.65 -4.37
CA VAL A 60 -7.44 13.90 -5.62
C VAL A 60 -6.05 13.32 -5.87
N TYR A 61 -5.98 12.03 -6.20
CA TYR A 61 -4.73 11.39 -6.60
C TYR A 61 -4.30 11.90 -7.98
N ASN A 62 -3.33 12.82 -8.00
CA ASN A 62 -2.84 13.47 -9.22
C ASN A 62 -1.31 13.39 -9.40
N ASP A 63 -0.59 12.81 -8.44
CA ASP A 63 0.86 12.71 -8.45
C ASP A 63 1.32 11.26 -8.19
N GLY A 64 2.13 10.73 -9.11
CA GLY A 64 2.76 9.42 -8.99
C GLY A 64 3.68 9.29 -7.76
N ALA A 65 4.25 10.39 -7.26
CA ALA A 65 5.05 10.40 -6.03
C ALA A 65 4.24 10.04 -4.78
N LEU A 66 2.91 10.18 -4.84
CA LEU A 66 1.97 9.79 -3.78
C LEU A 66 1.51 8.34 -3.89
N TYR A 67 1.93 7.56 -4.89
CA TYR A 67 1.44 6.20 -5.14
C TYR A 67 1.46 5.31 -3.89
N SER A 68 2.61 5.19 -3.25
CA SER A 68 2.76 4.33 -2.07
C SER A 68 1.95 4.83 -0.87
N PHE A 69 1.85 6.14 -0.71
CA PHE A 69 1.00 6.75 0.31
C PHE A 69 -0.49 6.45 0.03
N GLY A 70 -0.95 6.64 -1.21
CA GLY A 70 -2.33 6.40 -1.61
C GLY A 70 -2.80 4.98 -1.34
N ASN A 71 -1.98 3.98 -1.68
CA ASN A 71 -2.29 2.58 -1.41
C ASN A 71 -2.44 2.28 0.10
N VAL A 72 -1.59 2.85 0.95
CA VAL A 72 -1.67 2.69 2.41
C VAL A 72 -2.88 3.44 2.99
N SER A 73 -3.17 4.63 2.49
CA SER A 73 -4.36 5.41 2.88
C SER A 73 -5.65 4.66 2.54
N LEU A 74 -5.73 4.03 1.36
CA LEU A 74 -6.86 3.18 0.98
C LEU A 74 -7.00 1.98 1.91
N LEU A 75 -5.90 1.33 2.31
CA LEU A 75 -5.93 0.25 3.29
C LEU A 75 -6.53 0.73 4.63
N PHE A 76 -6.13 1.90 5.13
CA PHE A 76 -6.69 2.45 6.36
C PHE A 76 -8.17 2.79 6.23
N VAL A 77 -8.60 3.35 5.10
CA VAL A 77 -10.02 3.60 4.82
C VAL A 77 -10.80 2.28 4.79
N GLN A 78 -10.29 1.25 4.11
CA GLN A 78 -10.94 -0.08 4.04
C GLN A 78 -11.01 -0.77 5.41
N LEU A 79 -9.98 -0.66 6.24
CA LEU A 79 -9.95 -1.25 7.58
C LEU A 79 -10.82 -0.48 8.58
N LYS A 80 -10.99 0.84 8.40
CA LYS A 80 -11.84 1.69 9.23
C LYS A 80 -13.29 1.78 8.73
N TRP A 81 -13.56 1.32 7.52
CA TRP A 81 -14.90 1.23 6.95
C TRP A 81 -15.43 -0.19 7.07
N PRO A 82 -16.18 -0.54 8.13
CA PRO A 82 -17.05 -1.70 8.03
C PRO A 82 -17.96 -1.43 6.84
N GLN A 83 -17.94 -2.33 5.86
CA GLN A 83 -18.86 -2.30 4.72
C GLN A 83 -20.25 -1.98 5.26
N ARG A 84 -20.75 -0.74 5.03
CA ARG A 84 -22.18 -0.49 5.12
C ARG A 84 -22.77 -1.45 4.10
N LYS A 85 -23.30 -2.57 4.57
CA LYS A 85 -24.25 -3.36 3.79
C LYS A 85 -25.30 -2.36 3.38
N THR A 86 -25.31 -2.00 2.10
CA THR A 86 -26.50 -1.45 1.48
C THR A 86 -27.51 -2.57 1.54
N ASP A 87 -28.27 -2.61 2.62
CA ASP A 87 -29.55 -3.30 2.67
C ASP A 87 -30.46 -2.51 1.72
N ALA A 88 -30.34 -2.80 0.43
CA ALA A 88 -31.30 -2.40 -0.57
C ALA A 88 -32.47 -3.38 -0.46
N SER A 89 -33.36 -3.09 0.46
CA SER A 89 -34.74 -3.56 0.43
C SER A 89 -35.43 -2.90 -0.77
N SER A 90 -35.82 -3.68 -1.77
CA SER A 90 -37.04 -3.54 -2.59
C SER A 90 -37.14 -4.72 -3.55
#